data_AF-A0AAI7ZC60-F1
#
_entry.id   AF-A0AAI7ZC60-F1
#
_cell.length_a   1.000
_cell.length_b   1.000
_cell.length_c   1.000
_cell.angle_alpha   90.00
_cell.angle_beta   90.00
_cell.angle_gamma   90.00
#
_symmetry.space_group_name_H-M   'P 1'
#
loop_
_entity.id
_entity.type
_entity.pdbx_description
1 polymer ?
#
loop_
_entity_poly.entity_id
_entity_poly.type
_entity_poly.pdbx_seq_one_letter_code
_entity_poly.pdbx_strand_id
1 'polypeptide(L)'
;MKPQILLLALSLACTSAWADEDVSKVNGKISADAGKTYGALETVNGSIEIGAGAQTKNVETVNGGIRIGDNARTGGVETVNGSITLGQKVTVSGGLETVNGSILAERGSQISGGVETVNGSIGLVGTELGKGIETVNGDITVGVGSHVRGGIEVSKPSFGFSFQPSRKPRVVIGPDAVVDGPLHFEREVNLYVHRSAKIGAVSGATARSFDSDVAPKD
;
A
#
# COMPACT_ATOMS: atom_id res chain seq x y z
N MET A 1 19.56 12.14 27.51
CA MET A 1 18.27 12.04 28.22
C MET A 1 17.66 10.70 27.86
N LYS A 2 17.46 9.82 28.85
CA LYS A 2 17.03 8.42 28.66
C LYS A 2 15.49 8.35 28.65
N PRO A 3 14.83 7.59 27.77
CA PRO A 3 13.38 7.44 27.85
C PRO A 3 13.03 6.47 28.98
N GLN A 4 12.09 6.89 29.83
CA GLN A 4 11.53 6.10 30.93
C GLN A 4 10.40 5.23 30.39
N ILE A 5 10.48 3.92 30.62
CA ILE A 5 9.39 2.97 30.34
C ILE A 5 8.43 3.03 31.52
N LEU A 6 7.22 3.54 31.29
CA LEU A 6 6.15 3.58 32.28
C LEU A 6 5.28 2.32 32.14
N LEU A 7 5.42 1.40 33.09
CA LEU A 7 4.54 0.25 33.26
C LEU A 7 3.25 0.69 33.96
N LEU A 8 2.12 0.60 33.27
CA LEU A 8 0.79 0.82 33.84
C LEU A 8 0.06 -0.52 33.97
N ALA A 9 -0.13 -0.98 35.20
CA ALA A 9 -0.96 -2.14 35.51
C ALA A 9 -2.43 -1.71 35.57
N LEU A 10 -3.30 -2.37 34.78
CA LEU A 10 -4.75 -2.14 34.81
C LEU A 10 -5.46 -3.49 34.99
N SER A 11 -6.09 -3.67 36.16
CA SER A 11 -7.01 -4.77 36.43
C SER A 11 -8.41 -4.40 35.92
N LEU A 12 -8.89 -5.09 34.88
CA LEU A 12 -10.26 -4.96 34.39
C LEU A 12 -11.01 -6.29 34.50
N ALA A 13 -12.20 -6.23 35.11
CA ALA A 13 -13.12 -7.34 35.27
C ALA A 13 -13.68 -7.82 33.92
N CYS A 14 -13.74 -9.14 33.74
CA CYS A 14 -14.27 -9.80 32.56
C CYS A 14 -15.71 -9.38 32.23
N THR A 15 -15.88 -8.80 31.04
CA THR A 15 -16.99 -9.14 30.17
C THR A 15 -16.36 -9.83 28.96
N SER A 16 -16.64 -11.11 28.75
CA SER A 16 -16.14 -11.88 27.61
C SER A 16 -16.86 -11.47 26.34
N ALA A 17 -16.54 -10.28 25.83
CA ALA A 17 -16.41 -10.13 24.39
C ALA A 17 -15.32 -11.10 23.97
N TRP A 18 -15.55 -11.90 22.92
CA TRP A 18 -14.47 -12.60 22.25
C TRP A 18 -13.56 -11.50 21.71
N ALA A 19 -12.56 -11.11 22.49
CA ALA A 19 -11.55 -10.18 22.04
C ALA A 19 -10.79 -10.94 20.96
N ASP A 20 -10.93 -10.50 19.71
CA ASP A 20 -10.12 -11.05 18.64
C ASP A 20 -8.65 -10.92 19.05
N GLU A 21 -7.99 -12.07 19.23
CA GLU A 21 -6.66 -12.10 19.84
C GLU A 21 -5.63 -11.46 18.91
N ASP A 22 -4.83 -10.55 19.47
CA ASP A 22 -3.66 -10.02 18.79
C ASP A 22 -2.56 -11.10 18.73
N VAL A 23 -1.88 -11.22 17.59
CA VAL A 23 -0.82 -12.21 17.38
C VAL A 23 0.48 -11.50 17.03
N SER A 24 1.45 -11.55 17.94
CA SER A 24 2.78 -10.97 17.73
C SER A 24 3.87 -12.05 17.77
N LYS A 25 4.81 -12.00 16.82
CA LYS A 25 5.98 -12.91 16.75
C LYS A 25 7.26 -12.17 16.41
N VAL A 26 8.37 -12.53 17.04
CA VAL A 26 9.68 -12.02 16.58
C VAL A 26 10.15 -12.75 15.32
N ASN A 27 9.96 -14.07 15.26
CA ASN A 27 10.37 -14.89 14.14
C ASN A 27 9.25 -15.84 13.71
N GLY A 28 9.19 -16.10 12.41
CA GLY A 28 8.32 -17.12 11.82
C GLY A 28 7.00 -16.56 11.29
N LYS A 29 6.34 -17.39 10.49
CA LYS A 29 5.10 -17.03 9.79
C LYS A 29 3.92 -16.87 10.76
N ILE A 30 3.08 -15.87 10.50
CA ILE A 30 1.72 -15.77 11.03
C ILE A 30 0.73 -16.16 9.93
N SER A 31 -0.22 -17.02 10.25
CA SER A 31 -1.27 -17.46 9.34
C SER A 31 -2.61 -17.22 10.01
N ALA A 32 -3.42 -16.33 9.44
CA ALA A 32 -4.80 -16.12 9.81
C ALA A 32 -5.68 -16.98 8.91
N ASP A 33 -6.44 -17.90 9.49
CA ASP A 33 -7.28 -18.83 8.73
C ASP A 33 -8.44 -18.10 8.05
N ALA A 34 -8.86 -18.64 6.91
CA ALA A 34 -9.98 -18.11 6.13
C ALA A 34 -11.26 -17.98 6.96
N GLY A 35 -11.99 -16.88 6.75
CA GLY A 35 -13.28 -16.60 7.37
C GLY A 35 -13.26 -16.35 8.88
N LYS A 36 -12.09 -16.37 9.54
CA LYS A 36 -11.97 -16.09 10.97
C LYS A 36 -11.65 -14.61 11.23
N THR A 37 -11.92 -14.18 12.46
CA THR A 37 -11.56 -12.85 12.95
C THR A 37 -10.33 -12.93 13.85
N TYR A 38 -9.42 -11.99 13.67
CA TYR A 38 -8.20 -11.82 14.46
C TYR A 38 -8.04 -10.35 14.86
N GLY A 39 -7.26 -10.14 15.92
CA GLY A 39 -6.83 -8.81 16.32
C GLY A 39 -5.80 -8.23 15.35
N ALA A 40 -4.84 -7.50 15.90
CA ALA A 40 -3.66 -7.06 15.17
C ALA A 40 -2.70 -8.24 14.94
N LEU A 41 -2.04 -8.26 13.79
CA LEU A 41 -1.05 -9.28 13.44
C LEU A 41 0.30 -8.60 13.21
N GLU A 42 1.33 -8.98 13.97
CA GLU A 42 2.64 -8.33 13.92
C GLU A 42 3.78 -9.35 13.88
N THR A 43 4.75 -9.18 12.98
CA THR A 43 6.01 -9.92 13.09
C THR A 43 7.26 -9.19 12.62
N VAL A 44 8.41 -9.41 13.28
CA VAL A 44 9.67 -8.78 12.85
C VAL A 44 10.31 -9.53 11.68
N ASN A 45 10.55 -10.83 11.81
CA ASN A 45 11.17 -11.66 10.76
C ASN A 45 10.25 -12.82 10.37
N GLY A 46 9.26 -12.52 9.55
CA GLY A 46 8.24 -13.48 9.16
C GLY A 46 7.28 -12.89 8.15
N SER A 47 6.66 -13.75 7.35
CA SER A 47 5.53 -13.34 6.52
C SER A 47 4.22 -13.45 7.29
N ILE A 48 3.25 -12.61 6.91
CA ILE A 48 1.88 -12.71 7.38
C ILE A 48 1.01 -13.10 6.19
N GLU A 49 0.22 -14.16 6.36
CA GLU A 49 -0.76 -14.61 5.37
C GLU A 49 -2.14 -14.59 5.99
N ILE A 50 -3.04 -13.81 5.40
CA ILE A 50 -4.43 -13.69 5.80
C ILE A 50 -5.28 -14.45 4.80
N GLY A 51 -6.01 -15.46 5.27
CA GLY A 51 -6.87 -16.28 4.44
C GLY A 51 -8.05 -15.49 3.86
N ALA A 52 -8.65 -16.04 2.80
CA ALA A 52 -9.82 -15.45 2.17
C ALA A 52 -10.97 -15.23 3.17
N GLY A 53 -11.64 -14.08 3.08
CA GLY A 53 -12.76 -13.71 3.94
C GLY A 53 -12.42 -13.52 5.42
N ALA A 54 -11.15 -13.63 5.82
CA ALA A 54 -10.74 -13.37 7.19
C ALA A 54 -10.85 -11.87 7.50
N GLN A 55 -10.97 -11.55 8.79
CA GLN A 55 -11.09 -10.20 9.30
C GLN A 55 -9.97 -9.94 10.30
N THR A 56 -9.21 -8.87 10.13
CA THR A 56 -8.10 -8.51 11.01
C THR A 56 -8.17 -7.02 11.35
N LYS A 57 -7.50 -6.61 12.44
CA LYS A 57 -7.15 -5.20 12.65
C LYS A 57 -5.94 -4.84 11.78
N ASN A 58 -4.96 -4.13 12.33
CA ASN A 58 -3.75 -3.77 11.61
C ASN A 58 -2.82 -4.98 11.42
N VAL A 59 -2.03 -4.94 10.34
CA VAL A 59 -1.14 -6.03 9.94
C VAL A 59 0.22 -5.46 9.59
N GLU A 60 1.25 -5.85 10.35
CA GLU A 60 2.53 -5.16 10.32
C GLU A 60 3.70 -6.17 10.30
N THR A 61 4.70 -5.93 9.45
CA THR A 61 5.95 -6.70 9.53
C THR A 61 7.21 -5.96 9.10
N VAL A 62 8.35 -6.23 9.72
CA VAL A 62 9.60 -5.56 9.35
C VAL A 62 10.28 -6.24 8.17
N ASN A 63 10.53 -7.55 8.23
CA ASN A 63 11.24 -8.32 7.21
C ASN A 63 10.38 -9.51 6.77
N GLY A 64 9.43 -9.24 5.88
CA GLY A 64 8.55 -10.27 5.33
C GLY A 64 7.44 -9.71 4.47
N GLY A 65 6.89 -10.54 3.59
CA GLY A 65 5.74 -10.16 2.78
C GLY A 65 4.42 -10.33 3.55
N ILE A 66 3.45 -9.48 3.25
CA ILE A 66 2.07 -9.60 3.70
C ILE A 66 1.21 -9.98 2.50
N ARG A 67 0.48 -11.09 2.61
CA ARG A 67 -0.51 -11.51 1.61
C ARG A 67 -1.89 -11.55 2.24
N ILE A 68 -2.85 -10.90 1.59
CA ILE A 68 -4.23 -10.80 2.04
C ILE A 68 -5.11 -11.49 1.00
N GLY A 69 -5.77 -12.56 1.39
CA GLY A 69 -6.62 -13.35 0.52
C GLY A 69 -7.91 -12.65 0.12
N ASP A 70 -8.57 -13.18 -0.90
CA ASP A 70 -9.78 -12.59 -1.48
C ASP A 70 -10.89 -12.34 -0.46
N ASN A 71 -11.65 -11.25 -0.63
CA ASN A 71 -12.78 -10.87 0.22
C ASN A 71 -12.44 -10.65 1.71
N ALA A 72 -11.16 -10.66 2.09
CA ALA A 72 -10.74 -10.38 3.45
C ALA A 72 -10.93 -8.89 3.80
N ARG A 73 -10.97 -8.60 5.09
CA ARG A 73 -11.07 -7.23 5.62
C ARG A 73 -9.96 -6.99 6.63
N THR A 74 -9.28 -5.86 6.51
CA THR A 74 -8.16 -5.52 7.40
C THR A 74 -8.19 -4.02 7.74
N GLY A 75 -7.45 -3.66 8.79
CA GLY A 75 -7.09 -2.30 9.16
C GLY A 75 -6.06 -1.70 8.20
N GLY A 76 -5.03 -1.04 8.75
CA GLY A 76 -3.84 -0.65 7.99
C GLY A 76 -2.90 -1.84 7.74
N VAL A 77 -2.07 -1.75 6.69
CA VAL A 77 -1.10 -2.80 6.34
C VAL A 77 0.26 -2.17 6.07
N GLU A 78 1.27 -2.56 6.84
CA GLU A 78 2.60 -1.95 6.77
C GLU A 78 3.70 -3.01 6.67
N THR A 79 4.71 -2.76 5.85
CA THR A 79 5.97 -3.49 5.97
C THR A 79 7.23 -2.71 5.60
N VAL A 80 8.35 -2.93 6.30
CA VAL A 80 9.61 -2.25 5.97
C VAL A 80 10.30 -2.89 4.77
N ASN A 81 10.58 -4.19 4.80
CA ASN A 81 11.30 -4.92 3.77
C ASN A 81 10.45 -6.12 3.32
N GLY A 82 9.46 -5.84 2.48
CA GLY A 82 8.54 -6.87 2.03
C GLY A 82 7.48 -6.35 1.08
N SER A 83 6.85 -7.26 0.36
CA SER A 83 5.74 -6.93 -0.52
C SER A 83 4.40 -7.02 0.21
N ILE A 84 3.49 -6.09 -0.06
CA ILE A 84 2.07 -6.20 0.30
C ILE A 84 1.30 -6.62 -0.94
N THR A 85 0.52 -7.69 -0.84
CA THR A 85 -0.35 -8.16 -1.93
C THR A 85 -1.76 -8.37 -1.41
N LEU A 86 -2.72 -7.62 -1.96
CA LEU A 86 -4.14 -7.82 -1.73
C LEU A 86 -4.73 -8.63 -2.88
N GLY A 87 -5.44 -9.70 -2.53
CA GLY A 87 -6.30 -10.44 -3.44
C GLY A 87 -7.50 -9.63 -3.90
N GLN A 88 -8.45 -10.28 -4.53
CA GLN A 88 -9.63 -9.63 -5.09
C GLN A 88 -10.62 -9.22 -4.00
N LYS A 89 -11.29 -8.09 -4.21
CA LYS A 89 -12.40 -7.63 -3.35
C LYS A 89 -12.02 -7.47 -1.88
N VAL A 90 -10.75 -7.14 -1.59
CA VAL A 90 -10.29 -6.89 -0.22
C VAL A 90 -10.76 -5.51 0.23
N THR A 91 -11.17 -5.39 1.49
CA THR A 91 -11.47 -4.09 2.11
C THR A 91 -10.41 -3.73 3.14
N VAL A 92 -9.77 -2.57 2.96
CA VAL A 92 -8.74 -2.04 3.85
C VAL A 92 -9.27 -0.74 4.44
N SER A 93 -9.54 -0.71 5.74
CA SER A 93 -10.06 0.52 6.38
C SER A 93 -8.97 1.57 6.62
N GLY A 94 -7.69 1.16 6.61
CA GLY A 94 -6.51 2.03 6.68
C GLY A 94 -5.84 2.25 5.32
N GLY A 95 -4.54 2.54 5.34
CA GLY A 95 -3.68 2.63 4.16
C GLY A 95 -2.77 1.41 3.98
N LEU A 96 -1.97 1.44 2.93
CA LEU A 96 -0.93 0.46 2.63
C LEU A 96 0.43 1.17 2.57
N GLU A 97 1.40 0.69 3.34
CA GLU A 97 2.68 1.39 3.49
C GLU A 97 3.86 0.42 3.38
N THR A 98 4.90 0.78 2.62
CA THR A 98 6.16 0.01 2.65
C THR A 98 7.42 0.79 2.32
N VAL A 99 8.55 0.46 2.94
CA VAL A 99 9.83 1.13 2.63
C VAL A 99 10.51 0.51 1.41
N ASN A 100 10.76 -0.80 1.41
CA ASN A 100 11.54 -1.52 0.41
C ASN A 100 10.79 -2.77 -0.09
N GLY A 101 9.63 -2.57 -0.71
CA GLY A 101 8.94 -3.65 -1.39
C GLY A 101 7.72 -3.19 -2.16
N SER A 102 7.10 -4.08 -2.92
CA SER A 102 6.01 -3.71 -3.81
C SER A 102 4.64 -3.78 -3.12
N ILE A 103 3.74 -2.87 -3.45
CA ILE A 103 2.32 -2.93 -3.10
C ILE A 103 1.52 -3.29 -4.36
N LEU A 104 0.75 -4.36 -4.28
CA LEU A 104 -0.19 -4.77 -5.34
C LEU A 104 -1.59 -4.93 -4.76
N ALA A 105 -2.57 -4.22 -5.34
CA ALA A 105 -3.98 -4.39 -5.03
C ALA A 105 -4.73 -4.89 -6.26
N GLU A 106 -5.38 -6.04 -6.12
CA GLU A 106 -6.14 -6.68 -7.18
C GLU A 106 -7.60 -6.16 -7.28
N ARG A 107 -8.29 -6.61 -8.31
CA ARG A 107 -9.61 -6.12 -8.74
C ARG A 107 -10.67 -6.14 -7.65
N GLY A 108 -11.43 -5.05 -7.60
CA GLY A 108 -12.57 -4.87 -6.71
C GLY A 108 -12.18 -4.52 -5.28
N SER A 109 -10.89 -4.36 -4.99
CA SER A 109 -10.42 -3.95 -3.68
C SER A 109 -10.76 -2.48 -3.38
N GLN A 110 -11.02 -2.19 -2.11
CA GLN A 110 -11.35 -0.86 -1.61
C GLN A 110 -10.41 -0.52 -0.46
N ILE A 111 -9.69 0.58 -0.60
CA ILE A 111 -8.72 1.06 0.39
C ILE A 111 -9.15 2.45 0.83
N SER A 112 -9.56 2.61 2.09
CA SER A 112 -10.05 3.91 2.58
C SER A 112 -8.93 4.93 2.78
N GLY A 113 -7.71 4.47 3.05
CA GLY A 113 -6.52 5.29 3.24
C GLY A 113 -5.77 5.61 1.95
N GLY A 114 -4.47 5.90 2.08
CA GLY A 114 -3.54 6.11 0.97
C GLY A 114 -2.65 4.89 0.72
N VAL A 115 -1.81 4.98 -0.31
CA VAL A 115 -0.77 4.00 -0.59
C VAL A 115 0.58 4.71 -0.64
N GLU A 116 1.53 4.29 0.19
CA GLU A 116 2.79 4.98 0.36
C GLU A 116 3.97 4.02 0.21
N THR A 117 5.02 4.43 -0.52
CA THR A 117 6.28 3.67 -0.52
C THR A 117 7.54 4.49 -0.75
N VAL A 118 8.68 4.07 -0.20
CA VAL A 118 9.96 4.75 -0.47
C VAL A 118 10.63 4.23 -1.74
N ASN A 119 10.91 2.93 -1.82
CA ASN A 119 11.67 2.29 -2.90
C ASN A 119 10.90 1.17 -3.62
N GLY A 120 9.61 1.02 -3.30
CA GLY A 120 8.72 -0.01 -3.82
C GLY A 120 8.00 0.37 -5.10
N SER A 121 7.52 -0.62 -5.86
CA SER A 121 6.53 -0.37 -6.90
C SER A 121 5.10 -0.42 -6.34
N ILE A 122 4.21 0.40 -6.88
CA ILE A 122 2.78 0.42 -6.53
C ILE A 122 1.98 0.02 -7.76
N GLY A 123 1.13 -1.00 -7.63
CA GLY A 123 0.21 -1.46 -8.67
C GLY A 123 -1.21 -1.57 -8.14
N LEU A 124 -2.13 -0.83 -8.76
CA LEU A 124 -3.56 -0.87 -8.44
C LEU A 124 -4.33 -1.35 -9.67
N VAL A 125 -5.12 -2.41 -9.58
CA VAL A 125 -5.90 -2.93 -10.72
C VAL A 125 -7.37 -2.98 -10.34
N GLY A 126 -8.21 -2.18 -10.99
CA GLY A 126 -9.64 -2.10 -10.68
C GLY A 126 -9.90 -1.84 -9.20
N THR A 127 -9.08 -0.98 -8.58
CA THR A 127 -9.09 -0.69 -7.13
C THR A 127 -9.65 0.70 -6.88
N GLU A 128 -10.46 0.84 -5.84
CA GLU A 128 -10.90 2.14 -5.31
C GLU A 128 -9.95 2.55 -4.16
N LEU A 129 -9.31 3.72 -4.29
CA LEU A 129 -8.42 4.29 -3.29
C LEU A 129 -8.99 5.63 -2.78
N GLY A 130 -9.25 5.68 -1.47
CA GLY A 130 -9.92 6.80 -0.81
C GLY A 130 -9.06 8.05 -0.63
N LYS A 131 -7.73 7.90 -0.60
CA LYS A 131 -6.76 9.01 -0.58
C LYS A 131 -5.83 8.95 -1.81
N GLY A 132 -4.62 9.46 -1.67
CA GLY A 132 -3.62 9.54 -2.74
C GLY A 132 -2.57 8.44 -2.69
N ILE A 133 -1.63 8.54 -3.62
CA ILE A 133 -0.44 7.71 -3.71
C ILE A 133 0.78 8.58 -3.46
N GLU A 134 1.69 8.16 -2.58
CA GLU A 134 2.91 8.89 -2.27
C GLU A 134 4.13 7.98 -2.45
N THR A 135 5.18 8.49 -3.11
CA THR A 135 6.44 7.75 -3.21
C THR A 135 7.68 8.62 -3.37
N VAL A 136 8.87 8.03 -3.20
CA VAL A 136 10.17 8.69 -3.44
C VAL A 136 10.86 8.16 -4.70
N ASN A 137 11.05 6.84 -4.81
CA ASN A 137 11.78 6.19 -5.90
C ASN A 137 10.94 5.09 -6.59
N GLY A 138 9.67 4.95 -6.21
CA GLY A 138 8.78 3.89 -6.64
C GLY A 138 8.16 4.11 -8.01
N ASP A 139 8.03 3.03 -8.77
CA ASP A 139 7.20 3.06 -9.98
C ASP A 139 5.73 2.96 -9.58
N ILE A 140 4.86 3.72 -10.22
CA ILE A 140 3.43 3.74 -9.94
C ILE A 140 2.69 3.24 -11.17
N THR A 141 1.77 2.30 -10.99
CA THR A 141 0.82 1.87 -12.00
C THR A 141 -0.60 1.95 -11.42
N VAL A 142 -1.32 3.00 -11.79
CA VAL A 142 -2.78 3.08 -11.62
C VAL A 142 -3.39 2.34 -12.80
N GLY A 143 -3.56 1.04 -12.66
CA GLY A 143 -4.00 0.13 -13.71
C GLY A 143 -5.48 0.26 -14.08
N VAL A 144 -5.93 -0.63 -14.95
CA VAL A 144 -7.24 -0.54 -15.61
C VAL A 144 -8.40 -0.39 -14.62
N GLY A 145 -9.23 0.63 -14.83
CA GLY A 145 -10.45 0.88 -14.05
C GLY A 145 -10.21 1.15 -12.56
N SER A 146 -8.99 1.52 -12.16
CA SER A 146 -8.70 1.96 -10.80
C SER A 146 -9.10 3.43 -10.63
N HIS A 147 -9.63 3.77 -9.46
CA HIS A 147 -10.03 5.14 -9.11
C HIS A 147 -9.30 5.58 -7.85
N VAL A 148 -8.45 6.58 -7.99
CA VAL A 148 -7.74 7.26 -6.91
C VAL A 148 -8.43 8.59 -6.64
N ARG A 149 -9.05 8.72 -5.46
CA ARG A 149 -9.74 9.96 -5.07
C ARG A 149 -8.80 11.09 -4.69
N GLY A 150 -7.60 10.75 -4.22
CA GLY A 150 -6.54 11.71 -3.95
C GLY A 150 -5.67 12.00 -5.17
N GLY A 151 -4.50 12.58 -4.92
CA GLY A 151 -3.49 12.86 -5.94
C GLY A 151 -2.41 11.78 -6.01
N ILE A 152 -1.40 12.06 -6.82
CA ILE A 152 -0.14 11.31 -6.85
C ILE A 152 0.98 12.28 -6.50
N GLU A 153 1.79 11.94 -5.49
CA GLU A 153 2.97 12.71 -5.10
C GLU A 153 4.23 11.86 -5.25
N VAL A 154 5.23 12.41 -5.96
CA VAL A 154 6.58 11.83 -6.02
C VAL A 154 7.57 12.85 -5.49
N SER A 155 8.03 12.63 -4.26
CA SER A 155 8.94 13.54 -3.57
C SER A 155 10.40 13.28 -3.92
N LYS A 156 11.24 14.30 -3.76
CA LYS A 156 12.70 14.13 -3.90
C LYS A 156 13.27 13.37 -2.68
N PRO A 157 14.39 12.63 -2.84
CA PRO A 157 15.01 11.94 -1.71
C PRO A 157 15.71 12.96 -0.81
N SER A 158 15.61 12.77 0.51
CA SER A 158 16.33 13.61 1.48
C SER A 158 17.84 13.41 1.39
N PHE A 159 18.61 14.48 1.59
CA PHE A 159 20.07 14.61 1.41
C PHE A 159 20.96 13.70 2.30
N GLY A 160 20.41 12.68 2.96
CA GLY A 160 21.11 11.72 3.82
C GLY A 160 20.95 10.25 3.42
N PHE A 161 20.15 9.93 2.40
CA PHE A 161 19.99 8.56 1.88
C PHE A 161 20.81 8.40 0.58
N SER A 162 21.71 7.41 0.58
CA SER A 162 22.48 6.80 -0.53
C SER A 162 22.64 7.57 -1.86
N PHE A 163 23.90 7.79 -2.26
CA PHE A 163 24.39 8.33 -3.55
C PHE A 163 24.17 7.40 -4.76
N GLN A 164 23.06 6.66 -4.84
CA GLN A 164 22.75 5.90 -6.05
C GLN A 164 22.16 6.83 -7.12
N PRO A 165 22.68 6.80 -8.37
CA PRO A 165 22.14 7.60 -9.45
C PRO A 165 20.65 7.29 -9.60
N SER A 166 19.80 8.30 -9.38
CA SER A 166 18.37 8.04 -9.27
C SER A 166 17.81 7.71 -10.65
N ARG A 167 17.41 6.45 -10.86
CA ARG A 167 16.56 6.09 -11.99
C ARG A 167 15.31 6.98 -11.96
N LYS A 168 14.85 7.44 -13.12
CA LYS A 168 13.60 8.20 -13.19
C LYS A 168 12.45 7.25 -12.87
N PRO A 169 11.63 7.53 -11.84
CA PRO A 169 10.45 6.70 -11.58
C PRO A 169 9.50 6.73 -12.77
N ARG A 170 8.87 5.59 -13.04
CA ARG A 170 7.87 5.44 -14.09
C ARG A 170 6.48 5.47 -13.48
N VAL A 171 5.63 6.38 -13.99
CA VAL A 171 4.26 6.55 -13.54
C VAL A 171 3.32 6.25 -14.71
N VAL A 172 2.46 5.27 -14.56
CA VAL A 172 1.50 4.85 -15.58
C VAL A 172 0.09 5.01 -15.05
N ILE A 173 -0.73 5.75 -15.80
CA ILE A 173 -2.18 5.83 -15.63
C ILE A 173 -2.81 5.03 -16.78
N GLY A 174 -3.38 3.89 -16.44
CA GLY A 174 -3.90 2.89 -17.38
C GLY A 174 -5.30 3.20 -17.92
N PRO A 175 -5.85 2.30 -18.76
CA PRO A 175 -7.16 2.50 -19.37
C PRO A 175 -8.28 2.67 -18.35
N ASP A 176 -9.12 3.68 -18.56
CA ASP A 176 -10.30 3.99 -17.74
C ASP A 176 -9.97 4.26 -16.27
N ALA A 177 -8.69 4.48 -15.95
CA ALA A 177 -8.25 4.89 -14.63
C ALA A 177 -8.62 6.36 -14.39
N VAL A 178 -8.94 6.66 -13.14
CA VAL A 178 -9.31 8.02 -12.71
C VAL A 178 -8.43 8.42 -11.53
N VAL A 179 -7.80 9.58 -11.62
CA VAL A 179 -7.10 10.23 -10.51
C VAL A 179 -7.72 11.61 -10.34
N ASP A 180 -8.50 11.80 -9.28
CA ASP A 180 -9.26 13.05 -9.06
C ASP A 180 -8.36 14.20 -8.61
N GLY A 181 -7.34 13.90 -7.81
CA GLY A 181 -6.41 14.87 -7.25
C GLY A 181 -5.27 15.26 -8.21
N PRO A 182 -4.42 16.22 -7.79
CA PRO A 182 -3.29 16.67 -8.58
C PRO A 182 -2.20 15.59 -8.67
N LEU A 183 -1.44 15.63 -9.76
CA LEU A 183 -0.21 14.85 -9.94
C LEU A 183 0.98 15.79 -9.73
N HIS A 184 1.68 15.63 -8.60
CA HIS A 184 2.79 16.47 -8.18
C HIS A 184 4.11 15.69 -8.17
N PHE A 185 5.08 16.15 -8.95
CA PHE A 185 6.39 15.50 -9.09
C PHE A 185 7.49 16.50 -8.72
N GLU A 186 8.16 16.29 -7.59
CA GLU A 186 9.33 17.11 -7.19
C GLU A 186 10.62 16.72 -7.92
N ARG A 187 10.56 15.65 -8.72
CA ARG A 187 11.66 15.10 -9.49
C ARG A 187 11.19 14.62 -10.85
N GLU A 188 12.13 14.43 -11.77
CA GLU A 188 11.82 13.93 -13.10
C GLU A 188 11.26 12.51 -13.06
N VAL A 189 10.11 12.31 -13.70
CA VAL A 189 9.45 11.02 -13.88
C VAL A 189 9.09 10.79 -15.35
N ASN A 190 8.98 9.53 -15.74
CA ASN A 190 8.35 9.16 -17.01
C ASN A 190 6.86 8.95 -16.77
N LEU A 191 6.05 9.97 -17.08
CA LEU A 191 4.60 9.93 -16.93
C LEU A 191 3.92 9.46 -18.23
N TYR A 192 3.23 8.34 -18.15
CA TYR A 192 2.42 7.76 -19.21
C TYR A 192 0.94 7.81 -18.84
N VAL A 193 0.10 8.36 -19.70
CA VAL A 193 -1.33 8.52 -19.46
C VAL A 193 -2.11 7.92 -20.62
N HIS A 194 -2.96 6.93 -20.33
CA HIS A 194 -3.83 6.36 -21.35
C HIS A 194 -4.85 7.41 -21.81
N ARG A 195 -5.21 7.41 -23.10
CA ARG A 195 -6.17 8.39 -23.64
C ARG A 195 -7.54 8.37 -22.96
N SER A 196 -8.00 7.20 -22.50
CA SER A 196 -9.28 7.08 -21.79
C SER A 196 -9.20 7.41 -20.30
N ALA A 197 -7.99 7.61 -19.76
CA ALA A 197 -7.82 7.96 -18.36
C ALA A 197 -8.23 9.41 -18.08
N LYS A 198 -8.64 9.67 -16.83
CA LYS A 198 -8.90 11.02 -16.33
C LYS A 198 -7.92 11.32 -15.22
N ILE A 199 -7.26 12.48 -15.29
CA ILE A 199 -6.28 12.91 -14.31
C ILE A 199 -6.53 14.37 -13.91
N GLY A 200 -6.16 14.72 -12.69
CA GLY A 200 -6.09 16.10 -12.24
C GLY A 200 -4.91 16.88 -12.84
N ALA A 201 -4.67 18.08 -12.32
CA ALA A 201 -3.60 18.95 -12.78
C ALA A 201 -2.22 18.30 -12.59
N VAL A 202 -1.37 18.39 -13.61
CA VAL A 202 0.00 17.83 -13.59
C VAL A 202 1.02 18.93 -13.34
N SER A 203 1.96 18.69 -12.43
CA SER A 203 3.08 19.60 -12.12
C SER A 203 4.39 18.82 -11.97
N GLY A 204 5.48 19.35 -12.53
CA GLY A 204 6.81 18.73 -12.43
C GLY A 204 7.10 17.58 -13.39
N ALA A 205 6.15 17.23 -14.27
CA ALA A 205 6.35 16.25 -15.33
C ALA A 205 5.57 16.63 -16.60
N THR A 206 5.96 16.04 -17.74
CA THR A 206 5.20 16.12 -19.00
C THR A 206 4.53 14.79 -19.26
N ALA A 207 3.20 14.78 -19.37
CA ALA A 207 2.44 13.58 -19.66
C ALA A 207 2.66 13.13 -21.11
N ARG A 208 2.98 11.84 -21.29
CA ARG A 208 3.02 11.16 -22.59
C ARG A 208 1.74 10.35 -22.76
N SER A 209 0.94 10.70 -23.75
CA SER A 209 -0.26 9.94 -24.05
C SER A 209 0.07 8.60 -24.73
N PHE A 210 -0.72 7.57 -24.45
CA PHE A 210 -0.68 6.29 -25.16
C PHE A 210 -2.09 5.70 -25.30
N ASP A 211 -2.26 4.79 -26.26
CA ASP A 211 -3.57 4.22 -26.62
C ASP A 211 -3.60 2.68 -26.60
N SER A 212 -2.45 2.03 -26.36
CA SER A 212 -2.37 0.58 -26.25
C SER A 212 -2.80 0.11 -24.86
N ASP A 213 -3.31 -1.12 -24.79
CA ASP A 213 -3.67 -1.77 -23.51
C ASP A 213 -2.50 -1.83 -22.51
N VAL A 214 -1.28 -1.92 -23.05
CA VAL A 214 -0.04 -1.95 -22.29
C VAL A 214 0.72 -0.66 -22.53
N ALA A 215 1.11 0.02 -21.45
CA ALA A 215 1.93 1.22 -21.56
C ALA A 215 3.29 0.94 -22.22
N PRO A 216 3.85 1.89 -22.99
CA PRO A 216 5.15 1.73 -23.61
C PRO A 216 6.24 1.31 -22.61
N LYS A 217 7.19 0.52 -23.11
CA LYS A 217 8.45 0.24 -22.42
C LYS A 217 9.46 1.31 -22.81
N ASP A 218 10.21 1.81 -21.83
CA ASP A 218 11.39 2.65 -22.06
C ASP A 218 12.56 1.80 -22.57
#